data_AF-A0A3D0IFZ6-F1
#
_entry.id   AF-A0A3D0IFZ6-F1
#
_cell.length_a   1.000
_cell.length_b   1.000
_cell.length_c   1.000
_cell.angle_alpha   90.00
_cell.angle_beta   90.00
_cell.angle_gamma   90.00
#
_symmetry.space_group_name_H-M   'P 1'
#
loop_
_entity.id
_entity.type
_entity.pdbx_description
1 polymer ?
#
loop_
_entity_poly.entity_id
_entity_poly.type
_entity_poly.pdbx_seq_one_letter_code
_entity_poly.pdbx_strand_id
1 'polypeptide(L)'
;MDILFAEGSKKEFLELPKETVKDLALEEITSWMSVMVEERVVLTTTMSRVLADPEDMRFRQEIFRDLIDNPELREGLYEAVSMIRSMKEFSGANRATNLKDNALYTILQELRSISLYSDTVRFLSDLLGKYEIRSRGLLALKKEMDAVIATEKFSELNEDVKKMMDDLTTVRSAIIGVNFTPDLDIENVAAVEFMPVPTRSKYSFVNVASSIGILTKAGQGAQAIGMSHVNNVSSKYKDPLLVAMMPMIEKHMKRHFASVKKIISQYRDLDMKGITDLYEGMVFYTCCSRYAEKLQERGYGVSTPVIEKTEDKKWEVKGFYNIRLAMLR
;
A
#
# COMPACT_ATOMS: atom_id res chain seq x y z
N MET A 1 2.46 -7.92 15.45
CA MET A 1 2.78 -6.65 16.13
C MET A 1 1.51 -5.83 16.19
N ASP A 2 1.19 -5.19 17.31
CA ASP A 2 -0.02 -4.39 17.46
C ASP A 2 0.33 -3.12 18.23
N ILE A 3 0.03 -1.97 17.64
CA ILE A 3 0.28 -0.66 18.26
C ILE A 3 -1.02 -0.02 18.76
N LEU A 4 -2.16 -0.69 18.64
CA LEU A 4 -3.45 -0.23 19.17
C LEU A 4 -3.71 -0.70 20.60
N PHE A 5 -3.00 -1.72 21.08
CA PHE A 5 -3.18 -2.32 22.40
C PHE A 5 -1.82 -2.60 23.05
N ALA A 6 -1.75 -2.47 24.38
CA ALA A 6 -0.55 -2.78 25.12
C ALA A 6 -0.24 -4.29 25.10
N GLU A 7 1.03 -4.63 25.22
CA GLU A 7 1.47 -6.02 25.26
C GLU A 7 0.87 -6.74 26.49
N GLY A 8 0.24 -7.90 26.26
CA GLY A 8 -0.43 -8.66 27.31
C GLY A 8 -1.81 -8.14 27.73
N SER A 9 -2.33 -7.09 27.09
CA SER A 9 -3.71 -6.64 27.32
C SER A 9 -4.74 -7.67 26.86
N LYS A 10 -5.88 -7.71 27.56
CA LYS A 10 -7.06 -8.50 27.17
C LYS A 10 -7.78 -7.95 25.93
N LYS A 11 -7.38 -6.76 25.45
CA LYS A 11 -8.00 -6.03 24.32
C LYS A 11 -9.51 -5.88 24.52
N GLU A 12 -9.92 -5.56 25.74
CA GLU A 12 -11.33 -5.36 26.07
C GLU A 12 -11.80 -4.01 25.52
N PHE A 13 -12.87 -4.04 24.73
CA PHE A 13 -13.51 -2.85 24.18
C PHE A 13 -15.03 -2.96 24.25
N LEU A 14 -15.68 -1.81 24.36
CA LEU A 14 -17.12 -1.64 24.17
C LEU A 14 -17.36 -1.18 22.73
N GLU A 15 -18.15 -1.94 21.97
CA GLU A 15 -18.57 -1.55 20.63
C GLU A 15 -19.79 -0.63 20.72
N LEU A 16 -19.69 0.55 20.11
CA LEU A 16 -20.79 1.51 20.08
C LEU A 16 -21.91 1.02 19.15
N PRO A 17 -23.19 1.13 19.56
CA PRO A 17 -24.33 0.87 18.67
C PRO A 17 -24.31 1.77 17.43
N LYS A 18 -24.90 1.29 16.33
CA LYS A 18 -24.93 2.02 15.05
C LYS A 18 -25.61 3.38 15.18
N GLU A 19 -26.64 3.46 16.01
CA GLU A 19 -27.37 4.68 16.33
C GLU A 19 -26.43 5.70 16.99
N THR A 20 -25.63 5.27 17.97
CA THR A 20 -24.64 6.12 18.64
C THR A 20 -23.53 6.58 17.70
N VAL A 21 -23.02 5.71 16.83
CA VAL A 21 -22.02 6.05 15.80
C VAL A 21 -22.55 7.15 14.86
N LYS A 22 -23.83 7.06 14.48
CA LYS A 22 -24.51 8.04 13.64
C LYS A 22 -24.75 9.37 14.39
N ASP A 23 -25.18 9.31 15.64
CA ASP A 23 -25.45 10.50 16.46
C ASP A 23 -24.16 11.30 16.76
N LEU A 24 -23.04 10.60 16.94
CA LEU A 24 -21.71 11.20 17.05
C LEU A 24 -21.16 11.72 15.71
N ALA A 25 -21.84 11.46 14.60
CA ALA A 25 -21.44 11.80 13.24
C ALA A 25 -20.01 11.34 12.91
N LEU A 26 -19.63 10.12 13.35
CA LEU A 26 -18.27 9.62 13.16
C LEU A 26 -17.88 9.51 11.67
N GLU A 27 -18.82 9.20 10.79
CA GLU A 27 -18.58 9.17 9.33
C GLU A 27 -18.19 10.55 8.78
N GLU A 28 -18.79 11.62 9.28
CA GLU A 28 -18.45 12.98 8.88
C GLU A 28 -17.08 13.38 9.44
N ILE A 29 -16.81 13.07 10.71
CA ILE A 29 -15.52 13.35 11.33
C ILE A 29 -14.38 12.63 10.60
N THR A 30 -14.54 11.34 10.30
CA THR A 30 -13.51 10.57 9.58
C THR A 30 -13.32 11.08 8.15
N SER A 31 -14.36 11.66 7.52
CA SER A 31 -14.23 12.34 6.22
C SER A 31 -13.33 13.57 6.23
N TRP A 32 -13.24 14.25 7.37
CA TRP A 32 -12.29 15.37 7.54
C TRP A 32 -10.87 14.90 7.88
N MET A 33 -10.74 13.72 8.49
CA MET A 33 -9.46 13.11 8.83
C MET A 33 -8.75 12.54 7.59
N SER A 34 -9.48 11.88 6.71
CA SER A 34 -8.93 11.31 5.47
C SER A 34 -9.90 11.36 4.30
N VAL A 35 -9.36 11.60 3.10
CA VAL A 35 -10.09 11.52 1.83
C VAL A 35 -10.30 10.06 1.40
N MET A 36 -9.38 9.15 1.77
CA MET A 36 -9.40 7.76 1.34
C MET A 36 -10.53 6.99 2.01
N VAL A 37 -11.33 6.25 1.22
CA VAL A 37 -12.46 5.45 1.74
C VAL A 37 -11.96 4.35 2.67
N GLU A 38 -10.87 3.67 2.31
CA GLU A 38 -10.29 2.58 3.10
C GLU A 38 -9.83 3.04 4.48
N GLU A 39 -9.13 4.17 4.56
CA GLU A 39 -8.71 4.76 5.83
C GLU A 39 -9.91 5.20 6.68
N ARG A 40 -10.95 5.76 6.07
CA ARG A 40 -12.20 6.13 6.78
C ARG A 40 -12.90 4.95 7.42
N VAL A 41 -12.90 3.79 6.75
CA VAL A 41 -13.46 2.55 7.31
C VAL A 41 -12.65 2.13 8.54
N VAL A 42 -11.32 2.08 8.43
CA VAL A 42 -10.42 1.76 9.55
C VAL A 42 -10.63 2.70 10.73
N LEU A 43 -10.68 4.01 10.47
CA LEU A 43 -10.90 5.03 11.50
C LEU A 43 -12.25 4.86 12.17
N THR A 44 -13.33 4.70 11.40
CA THR A 44 -14.68 4.54 11.94
C THR A 44 -14.78 3.28 12.79
N THR A 45 -14.24 2.15 12.31
CA THR A 45 -14.20 0.90 13.07
C THR A 45 -13.40 1.04 14.36
N THR A 46 -12.22 1.67 14.30
CA THR A 46 -11.35 1.83 15.48
C THR A 46 -11.94 2.78 16.51
N MET A 47 -12.56 3.89 16.08
CA MET A 47 -13.19 4.87 16.97
C MET A 47 -14.50 4.36 17.57
N SER A 48 -15.19 3.44 16.89
CA SER A 48 -16.42 2.81 17.40
C SER A 48 -16.15 1.75 18.48
N ARG A 49 -14.89 1.31 18.63
CA ARG A 49 -14.45 0.36 19.66
C ARG A 49 -13.78 1.13 20.80
N VAL A 50 -14.58 1.53 21.78
CA VAL A 50 -14.12 2.29 22.94
C VAL A 50 -13.36 1.36 23.88
N LEU A 51 -12.11 1.72 24.21
CA LEU A 51 -11.28 0.93 25.12
C LEU A 51 -11.91 0.81 26.50
N ALA A 52 -11.81 -0.37 27.12
CA ALA A 52 -12.24 -0.59 28.50
C ALA A 52 -11.08 -0.55 29.51
N ASP A 53 -9.86 -0.92 29.09
CA ASP A 53 -8.67 -0.97 29.95
C ASP A 53 -7.95 0.39 30.02
N PRO A 54 -7.76 0.98 31.23
CA PRO A 54 -6.95 2.18 31.43
C PRO A 54 -5.51 2.10 30.91
N GLU A 55 -4.89 0.91 30.92
CA GLU A 55 -3.53 0.74 30.41
C GLU A 55 -3.47 0.88 28.89
N ASP A 56 -4.43 0.32 28.15
CA ASP A 56 -4.53 0.51 26.70
C ASP A 56 -4.78 1.98 26.34
N MET A 57 -5.61 2.68 27.13
CA MET A 57 -5.84 4.11 26.94
C MET A 57 -4.53 4.91 27.11
N ARG A 58 -3.76 4.64 28.16
CA ARG A 58 -2.44 5.28 28.38
C ARG A 58 -1.47 4.95 27.25
N PHE A 59 -1.43 3.70 26.82
CA PHE A 59 -0.58 3.25 25.72
C PHE A 59 -0.88 4.01 24.42
N ARG A 60 -2.16 4.18 24.06
CA ARG A 60 -2.53 4.99 22.88
C ARG A 60 -2.15 6.46 23.05
N GLN A 61 -2.33 7.04 24.25
CA GLN A 61 -1.96 8.42 24.53
C GLN A 61 -0.46 8.70 24.41
N GLU A 62 0.37 7.75 24.85
CA GLU A 62 1.83 7.85 24.73
C GLU A 62 2.23 7.99 23.25
N ILE A 63 1.73 7.09 22.38
CA ILE A 63 2.02 7.12 20.94
C ILE A 63 1.50 8.42 20.33
N PHE A 64 0.27 8.81 20.67
CA PHE A 64 -0.34 10.02 20.14
C PHE A 64 0.45 11.29 20.49
N ARG A 65 1.00 11.36 21.71
CA ARG A 65 1.82 12.48 22.16
C ARG A 65 3.11 12.60 21.35
N ASP A 66 3.81 11.50 21.12
CA ASP A 66 5.04 11.50 20.31
C ASP A 66 4.78 12.04 18.89
N LEU A 67 3.61 11.75 18.30
CA LEU A 67 3.25 12.22 16.95
C LEU A 67 2.75 13.66 16.88
N ILE A 68 2.16 14.18 17.96
CA ILE A 68 1.83 15.61 18.06
C ILE A 68 3.11 16.42 18.27
N ASP A 69 4.02 15.93 19.12
CA ASP A 69 5.26 16.63 19.44
C ASP A 69 6.25 16.63 18.25
N ASN A 70 6.16 15.62 17.35
CA ASN A 70 7.05 15.48 16.19
C ASN A 70 6.26 15.30 14.88
N PRO A 71 5.88 16.39 14.18
CA PRO A 71 5.17 16.33 12.91
C PRO A 71 5.92 15.53 11.82
N GLU A 72 7.26 15.62 11.75
CA GLU A 72 8.04 14.90 10.75
C GLU A 72 8.03 13.37 10.99
N LEU A 73 7.98 12.93 12.24
CA LEU A 73 7.81 11.51 12.59
C LEU A 73 6.43 11.03 12.13
N ARG A 74 5.38 11.82 12.35
CA ARG A 74 4.02 11.52 11.91
C ARG A 74 3.93 11.39 10.39
N GLU A 75 4.53 12.32 9.64
CA GLU A 75 4.54 12.26 8.18
C GLU A 75 5.31 11.05 7.66
N GLY A 76 6.46 10.73 8.27
CA GLY A 76 7.20 9.50 7.96
C GLY A 76 6.39 8.24 8.23
N LEU A 77 5.67 8.15 9.36
CA LEU A 77 4.81 7.00 9.63
C LEU A 77 3.65 6.89 8.61
N TYR A 78 3.13 8.01 8.11
CA TYR A 78 2.12 7.99 7.06
C TYR A 78 2.70 7.52 5.71
N GLU A 79 3.96 7.83 5.42
CA GLU A 79 4.65 7.24 4.26
C GLU A 79 4.75 5.72 4.39
N ALA A 80 5.08 5.22 5.58
CA ALA A 80 5.05 3.78 5.87
C ALA A 80 3.65 3.16 5.67
N VAL A 81 2.57 3.86 6.05
CA VAL A 81 1.18 3.44 5.77
C VAL A 81 0.97 3.21 4.27
N SER A 82 1.45 4.15 3.44
CA SER A 82 1.35 4.04 1.97
C SER A 82 2.11 2.82 1.45
N MET A 83 3.33 2.58 1.95
CA MET A 83 4.13 1.40 1.59
C MET A 83 3.41 0.09 1.98
N ILE A 84 2.87 0.01 3.20
CA ILE A 84 2.12 -1.16 3.68
C ILE A 84 0.86 -1.40 2.83
N ARG A 85 0.17 -0.33 2.42
CA ARG A 85 -1.00 -0.42 1.54
C ARG A 85 -0.63 -1.00 0.17
N SER A 86 0.43 -0.49 -0.46
CA SER A 86 0.92 -1.04 -1.73
C SER A 86 1.32 -2.51 -1.61
N MET A 87 1.91 -2.91 -0.47
CA MET A 87 2.20 -4.33 -0.20
C MET A 87 0.93 -5.19 -0.11
N LYS A 88 -0.15 -4.67 0.51
CA LYS A 88 -1.46 -5.32 0.54
C LYS A 88 -2.09 -5.44 -0.84
N GLU A 89 -1.96 -4.42 -1.70
CA GLU A 89 -2.44 -4.46 -3.08
C GLU A 89 -1.74 -5.56 -3.90
N PHE A 90 -0.41 -5.65 -3.80
CA PHE A 90 0.37 -6.71 -4.48
C PHE A 90 0.01 -8.11 -3.98
N SER A 91 -0.26 -8.25 -2.68
CA SER A 91 -0.65 -9.53 -2.07
C SER A 91 -2.12 -9.90 -2.33
N GLY A 92 -2.99 -8.90 -2.47
CA GLY A 92 -4.44 -9.01 -2.68
C GLY A 92 -4.85 -9.25 -4.14
N ALA A 93 -3.99 -8.92 -5.11
CA ALA A 93 -4.18 -9.22 -6.54
C ALA A 93 -4.43 -10.72 -6.83
N ASN A 94 -4.10 -11.60 -5.88
CA ASN A 94 -4.35 -13.04 -5.95
C ASN A 94 -5.81 -13.45 -5.70
N ARG A 95 -6.68 -12.57 -5.16
CA ARG A 95 -8.07 -12.93 -4.82
C ARG A 95 -9.14 -12.45 -5.82
N ALA A 96 -8.85 -11.43 -6.62
CA ALA A 96 -9.91 -10.68 -7.31
C ALA A 96 -10.18 -11.09 -8.77
N THR A 97 -9.39 -11.96 -9.40
CA THR A 97 -9.62 -12.27 -10.82
C THR A 97 -9.19 -13.68 -11.19
N ASN A 98 -10.01 -14.32 -12.02
CA ASN A 98 -9.71 -15.53 -12.80
C ASN A 98 -8.50 -15.30 -13.74
N LEU A 99 -7.32 -15.03 -13.19
CA LEU A 99 -6.04 -14.90 -13.90
C LEU A 99 -5.25 -16.20 -13.79
N LYS A 100 -5.89 -17.33 -14.08
CA LYS A 100 -5.15 -18.58 -14.37
C LYS A 100 -4.19 -18.40 -15.56
N ASP A 101 -4.37 -17.34 -16.35
CA ASP A 101 -3.64 -17.09 -17.58
C ASP A 101 -2.39 -16.20 -17.43
N ASN A 102 -1.99 -15.76 -16.22
CA ASN A 102 -0.77 -14.94 -16.10
C ASN A 102 0.05 -15.18 -14.82
N ALA A 103 0.47 -16.43 -14.60
CA ALA A 103 1.35 -16.83 -13.50
C ALA A 103 2.62 -15.96 -13.36
N LEU A 104 3.06 -15.34 -14.47
CA LEU A 104 4.24 -14.48 -14.54
C LEU A 104 4.05 -13.19 -13.75
N TYR A 105 2.90 -12.54 -13.97
CA TYR A 105 2.58 -11.29 -13.32
C TYR A 105 2.43 -11.48 -11.81
N THR A 106 1.74 -12.55 -11.39
CA THR A 106 1.59 -12.90 -9.97
C THR A 106 2.94 -13.08 -9.28
N ILE A 107 3.86 -13.85 -9.89
CA ILE A 107 5.20 -14.08 -9.32
C ILE A 107 5.99 -12.76 -9.22
N LEU A 108 5.89 -11.88 -10.22
CA LEU A 108 6.54 -10.57 -10.18
C LEU A 108 5.96 -9.65 -9.09
N GLN A 109 4.64 -9.69 -8.88
CA GLN A 109 3.99 -8.93 -7.80
C GLN A 109 4.39 -9.45 -6.41
N GLU A 110 4.51 -10.76 -6.23
CA GLU A 110 5.03 -11.35 -5.00
C GLU A 110 6.50 -10.98 -4.75
N LEU A 111 7.35 -10.96 -5.78
CA LEU A 111 8.73 -10.49 -5.62
C LEU A 111 8.77 -9.00 -5.22
N ARG A 112 7.90 -8.17 -5.81
CA ARG A 112 7.76 -6.75 -5.43
C ARG A 112 7.27 -6.57 -4.00
N SER A 113 6.31 -7.38 -3.55
CA SER A 113 5.81 -7.30 -2.17
C SER A 113 6.91 -7.66 -1.16
N ILE A 114 7.76 -8.64 -1.47
CA ILE A 114 8.93 -8.99 -0.65
C ILE A 114 9.95 -7.84 -0.62
N SER A 115 10.25 -7.22 -1.77
CA SER A 115 11.13 -6.04 -1.82
C SER A 115 10.58 -4.92 -0.94
N LEU A 116 9.31 -4.60 -1.12
CA LEU A 116 8.64 -3.52 -0.40
C LEU A 116 8.56 -3.78 1.10
N TYR A 117 8.38 -5.04 1.52
CA TYR A 117 8.49 -5.43 2.92
C TYR A 117 9.85 -5.04 3.50
N SER A 118 10.94 -5.40 2.82
CA SER A 118 12.29 -5.10 3.29
C SER A 118 12.54 -3.59 3.39
N ASP A 119 12.12 -2.85 2.36
CA ASP A 119 12.24 -1.39 2.33
C ASP A 119 11.43 -0.75 3.47
N THR A 120 10.22 -1.26 3.73
CA THR A 120 9.35 -0.76 4.81
C THR A 120 9.97 -0.98 6.19
N VAL A 121 10.55 -2.17 6.44
CA VAL A 121 11.19 -2.50 7.73
C VAL A 121 12.39 -1.58 7.99
N ARG A 122 13.25 -1.38 6.98
CA ARG A 122 14.40 -0.46 7.08
C ARG A 122 13.94 0.98 7.30
N PHE A 123 12.98 1.43 6.50
CA PHE A 123 12.43 2.77 6.61
C PHE A 123 11.86 3.05 8.00
N LEU A 124 11.09 2.10 8.57
CA LEU A 124 10.57 2.22 9.93
C LEU A 124 11.68 2.23 10.99
N SER A 125 12.68 1.35 10.91
CA SER A 125 13.81 1.34 11.85
C SER A 125 14.59 2.66 11.80
N ASP A 126 14.92 3.16 10.61
CA ASP A 126 15.65 4.42 10.42
C ASP A 126 14.84 5.61 10.94
N LEU A 127 13.54 5.66 10.62
CA LEU A 127 12.63 6.72 11.06
C LEU A 127 12.54 6.75 12.59
N LEU A 128 12.31 5.59 13.23
CA LEU A 128 12.23 5.47 14.69
C LEU A 128 13.60 5.64 15.37
N GLY A 129 14.69 5.48 14.61
CA GLY A 129 16.06 5.76 15.01
C GLY A 129 16.40 7.25 15.10
N LYS A 130 15.80 8.05 14.22
CA LYS A 130 16.14 9.46 14.01
C LYS A 130 15.54 10.42 15.05
N TYR A 131 14.36 10.11 15.60
CA TYR A 131 13.63 10.99 16.51
C TYR A 131 13.67 10.49 17.97
N GLU A 132 13.55 11.40 18.93
CA GLU A 132 13.43 11.06 20.34
C GLU A 132 12.02 10.55 20.66
N ILE A 133 11.88 9.24 20.79
CA ILE A 133 10.61 8.55 21.03
C ILE A 133 10.51 8.18 22.52
N ARG A 134 9.34 8.44 23.13
CA ARG A 134 9.08 8.14 24.54
C ARG A 134 8.04 7.04 24.72
N SER A 135 7.16 6.85 23.74
CA SER A 135 6.07 5.90 23.82
C SER A 135 6.54 4.46 23.81
N ARG A 136 5.97 3.65 24.71
CA ARG A 136 6.33 2.23 24.80
C ARG A 136 6.01 1.48 23.51
N GLY A 137 4.92 1.85 22.82
CA GLY A 137 4.52 1.21 21.57
C GLY A 137 5.48 1.44 20.41
N LEU A 138 5.94 2.69 20.19
CA LEU A 138 6.90 2.97 19.13
C LEU A 138 8.31 2.45 19.47
N LEU A 139 8.70 2.44 20.75
CA LEU A 139 9.95 1.81 21.19
C LEU A 139 9.94 0.29 21.00
N ALA A 140 8.82 -0.37 21.31
CA ALA A 140 8.63 -1.79 21.06
C ALA A 140 8.70 -2.09 19.55
N LEU A 141 8.01 -1.28 18.73
CA LEU A 141 8.07 -1.39 17.28
C LEU A 141 9.50 -1.25 16.75
N LYS A 142 10.25 -0.25 17.23
CA LYS A 142 11.65 -0.06 16.86
C LYS A 142 12.49 -1.30 17.18
N LYS A 143 12.37 -1.81 18.40
CA LYS A 143 13.10 -3.02 18.84
C LYS A 143 12.76 -4.23 17.97
N GLU A 144 11.51 -4.40 17.58
CA GLU A 144 11.09 -5.48 16.67
C GLU A 144 11.68 -5.29 15.27
N MET A 145 11.68 -4.06 14.72
CA MET A 145 12.29 -3.79 13.40
C MET A 145 13.79 -4.05 13.42
N ASP A 146 14.49 -3.57 14.45
CA ASP A 146 15.94 -3.78 14.62
C ASP A 146 16.28 -5.27 14.77
N ALA A 147 15.44 -6.02 15.50
CA ALA A 147 15.59 -7.47 15.63
C ALA A 147 15.41 -8.19 14.29
N VAL A 148 14.43 -7.78 13.46
CA VAL A 148 14.25 -8.32 12.10
C VAL A 148 15.47 -8.01 11.22
N ILE A 149 15.96 -6.78 11.25
CA ILE A 149 17.12 -6.35 10.45
C ILE A 149 18.39 -7.12 10.85
N ALA A 150 18.57 -7.42 12.13
CA ALA A 150 19.72 -8.16 12.65
C ALA A 150 19.73 -9.65 12.26
N THR A 151 18.62 -10.19 11.73
CA THR A 151 18.60 -11.59 11.29
C THR A 151 19.38 -11.80 10.00
N GLU A 152 20.19 -12.87 9.96
CA GLU A 152 20.94 -13.27 8.76
C GLU A 152 20.01 -13.44 7.54
N LYS A 153 18.82 -14.03 7.78
CA LYS A 153 17.77 -14.21 6.76
C LYS A 153 17.32 -12.88 6.12
N PHE A 154 17.29 -11.77 6.85
CA PHE A 154 16.91 -10.46 6.30
C PHE A 154 18.04 -9.82 5.49
N SER A 155 19.30 -10.06 5.86
CA SER A 155 20.46 -9.62 5.09
C SER A 155 20.53 -10.35 3.74
N GLU A 156 20.40 -11.69 3.75
CA GLU A 156 20.37 -12.51 2.54
C GLU A 156 19.22 -12.12 1.61
N LEU A 157 18.03 -11.89 2.19
CA LEU A 157 16.84 -11.46 1.45
C LEU A 157 17.11 -10.24 0.58
N ASN A 158 17.75 -9.23 1.17
CA ASN A 158 17.99 -7.97 0.49
C ASN A 158 18.92 -8.12 -0.72
N GLU A 159 19.97 -8.92 -0.58
CA GLU A 159 20.86 -9.20 -1.70
C GLU A 159 20.18 -10.02 -2.78
N ASP A 160 19.43 -11.05 -2.40
CA ASP A 160 18.75 -11.96 -3.32
C ASP A 160 17.66 -11.24 -4.13
N VAL A 161 16.83 -10.44 -3.47
CA VAL A 161 15.77 -9.66 -4.13
C VAL A 161 16.37 -8.62 -5.06
N LYS A 162 17.44 -7.92 -4.63
CA LYS A 162 18.12 -6.92 -5.47
C LYS A 162 18.72 -7.56 -6.73
N LYS A 163 19.49 -8.64 -6.59
CA LYS A 163 20.06 -9.39 -7.73
C LYS A 163 18.95 -9.83 -8.69
N MET A 164 17.84 -10.35 -8.15
CA MET A 164 16.71 -10.81 -8.97
C MET A 164 15.96 -9.67 -9.66
N MET A 165 15.77 -8.53 -9.00
CA MET A 165 15.17 -7.34 -9.62
C MET A 165 16.07 -6.75 -10.70
N ASP A 166 17.38 -6.71 -10.48
CA ASP A 166 18.35 -6.28 -11.49
C ASP A 166 18.31 -7.20 -12.72
N ASP A 167 18.31 -8.52 -12.52
CA ASP A 167 18.15 -9.51 -13.59
C ASP A 167 16.84 -9.34 -14.37
N LEU A 168 15.72 -9.09 -13.68
CA LEU A 168 14.40 -8.94 -14.30
C LEU A 168 14.19 -7.58 -14.99
N THR A 169 14.81 -6.50 -14.49
CA THR A 169 14.73 -5.15 -15.07
C THR A 169 15.67 -4.94 -16.25
N THR A 170 16.49 -5.96 -16.58
CA THR A 170 17.35 -6.00 -17.77
C THR A 170 16.55 -6.05 -19.08
N VAL A 171 15.23 -6.31 -19.04
CA VAL A 171 14.37 -6.24 -20.22
C VAL A 171 13.62 -4.90 -20.25
N ARG A 172 14.06 -3.96 -21.09
CA ARG A 172 13.41 -2.64 -21.29
C ARG A 172 12.74 -2.47 -22.65
N SER A 173 13.08 -3.31 -23.63
CA SER A 173 12.36 -3.39 -24.90
C SER A 173 12.47 -4.78 -25.51
N ALA A 174 11.70 -5.03 -26.57
CA ALA A 174 11.81 -6.24 -27.38
C ALA A 174 11.77 -5.87 -28.87
N ILE A 175 12.63 -6.48 -29.68
CA ILE A 175 12.55 -6.48 -31.14
C ILE A 175 11.82 -7.74 -31.55
N ILE A 176 10.77 -7.57 -32.35
CA ILE A 176 9.94 -8.68 -32.83
C ILE A 176 10.09 -8.74 -34.35
N GLY A 177 10.66 -9.84 -34.85
CA GLY A 177 10.69 -10.16 -36.27
C GLY A 177 9.41 -10.87 -36.66
N VAL A 178 8.61 -10.27 -37.54
CA VAL A 178 7.34 -10.81 -38.03
C VAL A 178 7.45 -11.06 -39.53
N ASN A 179 7.08 -12.25 -39.97
CA ASN A 179 6.92 -12.57 -41.38
C ASN A 179 5.49 -12.30 -41.81
N PHE A 180 5.34 -11.73 -43.00
CA PHE A 180 4.04 -11.39 -43.58
C PHE A 180 3.81 -12.20 -44.85
N THR A 181 2.55 -12.53 -45.11
CA THR A 181 2.10 -13.03 -46.41
C THR A 181 2.20 -11.91 -47.47
N PRO A 182 2.08 -12.23 -48.77
CA PRO A 182 2.00 -11.22 -49.83
C PRO A 182 0.85 -10.22 -49.64
N ASP A 183 -0.22 -10.63 -48.93
CA ASP A 183 -1.38 -9.80 -48.59
C ASP A 183 -1.18 -8.97 -47.31
N LEU A 184 0.04 -8.96 -46.76
CA LEU A 184 0.43 -8.26 -45.52
C LEU A 184 -0.27 -8.77 -44.25
N ASP A 185 -0.83 -9.98 -44.29
CA ASP A 185 -1.27 -10.67 -43.08
C ASP A 185 -0.08 -11.26 -42.32
N ILE A 186 -0.17 -11.34 -40.99
CA ILE A 186 0.87 -11.94 -40.15
C ILE A 186 0.90 -13.44 -40.39
N GLU A 187 1.99 -13.94 -40.98
CA GLU A 187 2.21 -15.37 -41.22
C GLU A 187 2.77 -16.05 -39.97
N ASN A 188 3.85 -15.50 -39.41
CA ASN A 188 4.43 -15.97 -38.15
C ASN A 188 5.32 -14.91 -37.49
N VAL A 189 5.67 -15.13 -36.22
CA VAL A 189 6.72 -14.39 -35.53
C VAL A 189 8.00 -15.22 -35.58
N ALA A 190 9.01 -14.72 -36.29
CA ALA A 190 10.27 -15.41 -36.54
C ALA A 190 11.30 -15.23 -35.41
N ALA A 191 11.27 -14.08 -34.74
CA ALA A 191 12.23 -13.77 -33.68
C ALA A 191 11.62 -12.83 -32.63
N VAL A 192 12.00 -13.03 -31.37
CA VAL A 192 11.79 -12.08 -30.28
C VAL A 192 13.12 -11.91 -29.56
N GLU A 193 13.70 -10.72 -29.61
CA GLU A 193 14.95 -10.37 -28.96
C GLU A 193 14.70 -9.29 -27.92
N PHE A 194 14.99 -9.58 -26.65
CA PHE A 194 14.83 -8.62 -25.56
C PHE A 194 16.09 -7.76 -25.41
N MET A 195 15.91 -6.45 -25.21
CA MET A 195 17.01 -5.50 -25.06
C MET A 195 16.93 -4.74 -23.72
N PRO A 196 18.09 -4.36 -23.15
CA PRO A 196 18.16 -3.59 -21.90
C PRO A 196 17.95 -2.09 -22.05
N VAL A 197 17.79 -1.60 -23.29
CA VAL A 197 17.58 -0.19 -23.58
C VAL A 197 16.20 0.02 -24.22
N PRO A 198 15.46 1.08 -23.87
CA PRO A 198 14.22 1.39 -24.55
C PRO A 198 14.50 1.67 -26.03
N THR A 199 13.76 1.00 -26.92
CA THR A 199 13.90 1.23 -28.35
C THR A 199 13.42 2.65 -28.67
N ARG A 200 14.32 3.52 -29.13
CA ARG A 200 13.94 4.85 -29.59
C ARG A 200 13.24 4.72 -30.93
N SER A 201 11.95 5.06 -30.97
CA SER A 201 11.20 5.16 -32.21
C SER A 201 11.89 6.14 -33.17
N LYS A 202 12.23 5.68 -34.39
CA LYS A 202 12.64 6.57 -35.50
C LYS A 202 11.46 7.34 -36.09
N TYR A 203 10.23 6.96 -35.73
CA TYR A 203 9.01 7.64 -36.12
C TYR A 203 8.68 8.70 -35.06
N SER A 204 8.48 9.94 -35.50
CA SER A 204 8.00 11.03 -34.63
C SER A 204 6.77 10.56 -33.86
N PHE A 205 6.63 10.98 -32.60
CA PHE A 205 5.43 10.75 -31.78
C PHE A 205 4.14 11.10 -32.54
N VAL A 206 4.23 12.06 -33.48
CA VAL A 206 3.16 12.48 -34.41
C VAL A 206 2.77 11.36 -35.39
N ASN A 207 3.74 10.61 -35.93
CA ASN A 207 3.46 9.52 -36.86
C ASN A 207 2.81 8.33 -36.13
N VAL A 208 3.30 7.97 -34.94
CA VAL A 208 2.73 6.89 -34.13
C VAL A 208 1.33 7.25 -33.62
N ALA A 209 1.13 8.49 -33.16
CA ALA A 209 -0.19 8.99 -32.79
C ALA A 209 -1.15 9.09 -33.98
N SER A 210 -0.64 9.45 -35.17
CA SER A 210 -1.44 9.45 -36.40
C SER A 210 -1.80 8.05 -36.87
N SER A 211 -0.91 7.06 -36.77
CA SER A 211 -1.22 5.68 -37.15
C SER A 211 -2.15 5.00 -36.14
N ILE A 212 -1.99 5.27 -34.83
CA ILE A 212 -2.96 4.86 -33.80
C ILE A 212 -4.30 5.58 -34.03
N GLY A 213 -4.27 6.85 -34.42
CA GLY A 213 -5.43 7.66 -34.82
C GLY A 213 -6.13 7.18 -36.11
N ILE A 214 -5.38 6.64 -37.07
CA ILE A 214 -5.89 6.09 -38.33
C ILE A 214 -6.45 4.68 -38.11
N LEU A 215 -5.79 3.85 -37.29
CA LEU A 215 -6.30 2.54 -36.87
C LEU A 215 -7.59 2.68 -36.04
N THR A 216 -7.69 3.71 -35.19
CA THR A 216 -8.92 3.99 -34.43
C THR A 216 -10.03 4.61 -35.30
N LYS A 217 -9.70 5.44 -36.30
CA LYS A 217 -10.70 5.98 -37.24
C LYS A 217 -11.22 4.95 -38.26
N ALA A 218 -10.43 3.97 -38.64
CA ALA A 218 -10.91 2.83 -39.42
C ALA A 218 -11.81 1.89 -38.60
N GLY A 219 -11.69 1.95 -37.27
CA GLY A 219 -12.36 1.06 -36.32
C GLY A 219 -13.72 1.52 -35.80
N GLN A 220 -14.08 2.81 -35.86
CA GLN A 220 -15.45 3.26 -35.56
C GLN A 220 -15.64 4.75 -35.85
N GLY A 221 -16.71 5.07 -36.58
CA GLY A 221 -17.37 6.35 -36.40
C GLY A 221 -17.83 6.48 -34.93
N ALA A 222 -17.69 7.69 -34.41
CA ALA A 222 -18.23 8.20 -33.14
C ALA A 222 -17.39 8.04 -31.86
N GLN A 223 -16.81 9.21 -31.53
CA GLN A 223 -16.65 9.82 -30.22
C GLN A 223 -15.41 9.50 -29.36
N ALA A 224 -14.88 10.60 -28.86
CA ALA A 224 -13.57 10.81 -28.30
C ALA A 224 -13.60 10.89 -26.76
N ILE A 225 -12.40 11.03 -26.22
CA ILE A 225 -12.02 11.57 -24.91
C ILE A 225 -11.95 10.54 -23.78
N GLY A 226 -10.75 10.42 -23.19
CA GLY A 226 -10.57 9.91 -21.84
C GLY A 226 -9.61 8.73 -21.74
N MET A 227 -8.38 9.02 -21.32
CA MET A 227 -7.50 8.00 -20.75
C MET A 227 -8.19 7.39 -19.53
N SER A 228 -8.56 6.11 -19.60
CA SER A 228 -8.75 5.13 -18.52
C SER A 228 -9.53 3.94 -19.07
N HIS A 229 -9.33 2.76 -18.49
CA HIS A 229 -9.95 1.47 -18.78
C HIS A 229 -9.22 0.58 -19.80
N VAL A 230 -8.14 -0.07 -19.34
CA VAL A 230 -7.89 -1.46 -19.74
C VAL A 230 -8.87 -2.33 -18.94
N ASN A 231 -10.14 -2.29 -19.32
CA ASN A 231 -11.14 -3.25 -18.87
C ASN A 231 -11.71 -3.94 -20.11
N ASN A 232 -11.61 -5.27 -20.10
CA ASN A 232 -12.48 -6.23 -20.78
C ASN A 232 -13.17 -5.74 -22.06
N VAL A 233 -12.45 -5.80 -23.18
CA VAL A 233 -13.11 -6.01 -24.47
C VAL A 233 -13.18 -7.52 -24.69
N SER A 234 -14.37 -8.07 -24.45
CA SER A 234 -14.80 -9.34 -24.98
C SER A 234 -14.89 -9.25 -26.51
N SER A 235 -13.76 -9.31 -27.21
CA SER A 235 -13.74 -9.62 -28.64
C SER A 235 -13.15 -11.01 -28.83
N LYS A 236 -13.85 -11.83 -29.62
CA LYS A 236 -13.43 -13.17 -30.04
C LYS A 236 -12.18 -13.15 -30.93
N TYR A 237 -11.58 -11.99 -31.18
CA TYR A 237 -10.36 -11.81 -31.95
C TYR A 237 -9.21 -11.54 -30.98
N LYS A 238 -8.48 -12.60 -30.64
CA LYS A 238 -7.18 -12.45 -30.01
C LYS A 238 -6.25 -11.87 -31.09
N ASP A 239 -5.66 -10.70 -30.82
CA ASP A 239 -4.67 -10.06 -31.69
C ASP A 239 -3.60 -11.09 -32.11
N PRO A 240 -3.47 -11.41 -33.42
CA PRO A 240 -2.57 -12.45 -33.91
C PRO A 240 -1.12 -12.26 -33.48
N LEU A 241 -0.69 -11.00 -33.31
CA LEU A 241 0.66 -10.66 -32.87
C LEU A 241 0.86 -10.99 -31.39
N LEU A 242 -0.10 -10.62 -30.53
CA LEU A 242 -0.08 -10.97 -29.11
C LEU A 242 -0.13 -12.49 -28.91
N VAL A 243 -0.96 -13.21 -29.67
CA VAL A 243 -1.05 -14.68 -29.61
C VAL A 243 0.26 -15.34 -30.03
N ALA A 244 0.90 -14.85 -31.08
CA ALA A 244 2.16 -15.40 -31.57
C ALA A 244 3.36 -15.08 -30.67
N MET A 245 3.33 -13.96 -29.95
CA MET A 245 4.41 -13.54 -29.04
C MET A 245 4.33 -14.18 -27.66
N MET A 246 3.13 -14.44 -27.14
CA MET A 246 2.92 -14.97 -25.78
C MET A 246 3.81 -16.20 -25.46
N PRO A 247 3.91 -17.24 -26.31
CA PRO A 247 4.73 -18.42 -26.01
C PRO A 247 6.23 -18.10 -25.92
N MET A 248 6.73 -17.14 -26.70
CA MET A 248 8.14 -16.73 -26.68
C MET A 248 8.48 -15.90 -25.45
N ILE A 249 7.59 -14.98 -25.07
CA ILE A 249 7.69 -14.22 -23.81
C ILE A 249 7.67 -15.19 -22.64
N GLU A 250 6.72 -16.13 -22.62
CA GLU A 250 6.64 -17.16 -21.59
C GLU A 250 7.92 -18.02 -21.52
N LYS A 251 8.47 -18.45 -22.65
CA LYS A 251 9.67 -19.31 -22.70
C LYS A 251 10.92 -18.57 -22.19
N HIS A 252 11.10 -17.31 -22.56
CA HIS A 252 12.23 -16.51 -22.08
C HIS A 252 12.11 -16.26 -20.57
N MET A 253 10.91 -15.88 -20.13
CA MET A 253 10.65 -15.60 -18.73
C MET A 253 10.65 -16.87 -17.85
N LYS A 254 10.32 -18.07 -18.38
CA LYS A 254 10.42 -19.39 -17.70
C LYS A 254 11.78 -19.69 -17.10
N ARG A 255 12.86 -19.22 -17.71
CA ARG A 255 14.20 -19.37 -17.15
C ARG A 255 14.38 -18.56 -15.86
N HIS A 256 13.80 -17.37 -15.80
CA HIS A 256 13.80 -16.52 -14.61
C HIS A 256 12.77 -16.98 -13.57
N PHE A 257 11.65 -17.58 -13.97
CA PHE A 257 10.60 -18.04 -13.03
C PHE A 257 11.06 -19.09 -12.04
N ALA A 258 11.90 -20.04 -12.44
CA ALA A 258 12.39 -21.06 -11.51
C ALA A 258 13.19 -20.40 -10.37
N SER A 259 14.03 -19.43 -10.71
CA SER A 259 14.85 -18.68 -9.76
C SER A 259 14.01 -17.75 -8.87
N VAL A 260 13.08 -16.99 -9.46
CA VAL A 260 12.18 -16.11 -8.69
C VAL A 260 11.30 -16.92 -7.74
N LYS A 261 10.70 -18.02 -8.20
CA LYS A 261 9.86 -18.90 -7.38
C LYS A 261 10.65 -19.52 -6.23
N LYS A 262 11.93 -19.87 -6.46
CA LYS A 262 12.82 -20.38 -5.41
C LYS A 262 13.04 -19.32 -4.32
N ILE A 263 13.39 -18.08 -4.69
CA ILE A 263 13.56 -16.97 -3.75
C ILE A 263 12.26 -16.72 -2.97
N ILE A 264 11.14 -16.55 -3.66
CA ILE A 264 9.83 -16.35 -3.00
C ILE A 264 9.54 -17.48 -2.00
N SER A 265 9.85 -18.74 -2.35
CA SER A 265 9.63 -19.87 -1.45
C SER A 265 10.54 -19.86 -0.22
N GLN A 266 11.79 -19.38 -0.34
CA GLN A 266 12.73 -19.25 0.78
C GLN A 266 12.29 -18.20 1.81
N TYR A 267 11.56 -17.18 1.34
CA TYR A 267 11.14 -16.03 2.13
C TYR A 267 9.64 -15.99 2.41
N ARG A 268 8.90 -17.05 2.04
CA ARG A 268 7.45 -17.15 2.26
C ARG A 268 7.05 -17.08 3.74
N ASP A 269 7.93 -17.58 4.61
CA ASP A 269 7.71 -17.61 6.06
C ASP A 269 8.10 -16.29 6.76
N LEU A 270 8.48 -15.25 6.02
CA LEU A 270 8.64 -13.93 6.61
C LEU A 270 7.29 -13.47 7.16
N ASP A 271 7.31 -12.92 8.37
CA ASP A 271 6.10 -12.38 9.02
C ASP A 271 5.71 -11.03 8.39
N MET A 272 5.34 -11.07 7.10
CA MET A 272 4.72 -9.94 6.41
C MET A 272 3.42 -9.53 7.09
N LYS A 273 2.74 -10.51 7.72
CA LYS A 273 1.51 -10.28 8.45
C LYS A 273 1.73 -9.28 9.58
N GLY A 274 2.81 -9.44 10.35
CA GLY A 274 3.21 -8.53 11.42
C GLY A 274 3.29 -7.07 10.99
N ILE A 275 3.86 -6.78 9.80
CA ILE A 275 3.91 -5.42 9.25
C ILE A 275 2.55 -4.97 8.71
N THR A 276 1.82 -5.85 8.01
CA THR A 276 0.49 -5.49 7.48
C THR A 276 -0.56 -5.23 8.56
N ASP A 277 -0.39 -5.82 9.74
CA ASP A 277 -1.24 -5.62 10.92
C ASP A 277 -1.02 -4.23 11.55
N LEU A 278 0.15 -3.61 11.35
CA LEU A 278 0.43 -2.24 11.79
C LEU A 278 -0.41 -1.19 11.04
N TYR A 279 -0.91 -1.53 9.85
CA TYR A 279 -1.66 -0.61 8.98
C TYR A 279 -2.80 0.08 9.73
N GLU A 280 -3.64 -0.68 10.44
CA GLU A 280 -4.82 -0.12 11.11
C GLU A 280 -4.41 0.86 12.20
N GLY A 281 -3.42 0.48 13.01
CA GLY A 281 -2.88 1.33 14.06
C GLY A 281 -2.22 2.59 13.53
N MET A 282 -1.39 2.46 12.49
CA MET A 282 -0.68 3.60 11.92
C MET A 282 -1.66 4.58 11.28
N VAL A 283 -2.63 4.11 10.48
CA VAL A 283 -3.71 4.95 9.94
C VAL A 283 -4.41 5.71 11.06
N PHE A 284 -4.82 5.00 12.12
CA PHE A 284 -5.49 5.61 13.26
C PHE A 284 -4.65 6.75 13.87
N TYR A 285 -3.41 6.49 14.24
CA TYR A 285 -2.59 7.50 14.89
C TYR A 285 -2.20 8.65 13.96
N THR A 286 -1.81 8.39 12.71
CA THR A 286 -1.38 9.43 11.77
C THR A 286 -2.54 10.33 11.36
N CYS A 287 -3.74 9.78 11.12
CA CYS A 287 -4.90 10.57 10.74
C CYS A 287 -5.43 11.38 11.93
N CYS A 288 -5.51 10.79 13.12
CA CYS A 288 -5.96 11.51 14.30
C CYS A 288 -4.99 12.63 14.71
N SER A 289 -3.68 12.44 14.59
CA SER A 289 -2.68 13.46 14.94
C SER A 289 -2.68 14.62 13.95
N ARG A 290 -2.79 14.35 12.63
CA ARG A 290 -3.03 15.40 11.62
C ARG A 290 -4.32 16.15 11.86
N TYR A 291 -5.37 15.45 12.28
CA TYR A 291 -6.64 16.09 12.59
C TYR A 291 -6.55 16.99 13.84
N ALA A 292 -5.82 16.56 14.87
CA ALA A 292 -5.53 17.38 16.03
C ALA A 292 -4.73 18.65 15.66
N GLU A 293 -3.71 18.53 14.81
CA GLU A 293 -2.95 19.67 14.30
C GLU A 293 -3.85 20.66 13.56
N LYS A 294 -4.71 20.20 12.64
CA LYS A 294 -5.68 21.06 11.94
C LYS A 294 -6.62 21.81 12.89
N LEU A 295 -7.02 21.20 14.00
CA LEU A 295 -7.84 21.86 15.02
C LEU A 295 -7.02 22.93 15.76
N GLN A 296 -5.78 22.63 16.11
CA GLN A 296 -4.86 23.58 16.77
C GLN A 296 -4.56 24.78 15.88
N GLU A 297 -4.34 24.59 14.57
CA GLU A 297 -4.14 25.65 13.59
C GLU A 297 -5.33 26.62 13.50
N ARG A 298 -6.54 26.11 13.76
CA ARG A 298 -7.77 26.91 13.84
C ARG A 298 -8.01 27.55 15.21
N GLY A 299 -7.06 27.43 16.13
CA GLY A 299 -7.12 28.01 17.48
C GLY A 299 -7.91 27.19 18.50
N TYR A 300 -8.24 25.93 18.19
CA TYR A 300 -8.90 25.04 19.16
C TYR A 300 -7.87 24.32 20.04
N GLY A 301 -8.13 24.29 21.34
CA GLY A 301 -7.30 23.51 22.28
C GLY A 301 -7.54 22.02 22.13
N VAL A 302 -6.47 21.24 21.96
CA VAL A 302 -6.50 19.77 21.95
C VAL A 302 -5.73 19.23 23.15
N SER A 303 -6.31 18.26 23.86
CA SER A 303 -5.71 17.67 25.06
C SER A 303 -5.97 16.17 25.14
N THR A 304 -5.04 15.42 25.72
CA THR A 304 -5.27 14.02 26.13
C THR A 304 -5.85 13.96 27.55
N PRO A 305 -6.88 13.15 27.83
CA PRO A 305 -7.44 13.08 29.18
C PRO A 305 -6.46 12.45 30.18
N VAL A 306 -6.52 12.89 31.44
CA VAL A 306 -5.77 12.25 32.53
C VAL A 306 -6.55 11.03 32.99
N ILE A 307 -5.93 9.85 32.91
CA ILE A 307 -6.58 8.58 33.24
C ILE A 307 -6.24 8.20 34.69
N GLU A 308 -7.17 8.46 35.60
CA GLU A 308 -7.02 8.09 37.01
C GLU A 308 -7.46 6.64 37.28
N LYS A 309 -6.78 5.96 38.20
CA LYS A 309 -7.20 4.65 38.72
C LYS A 309 -8.08 4.88 39.94
N THR A 310 -9.32 5.32 39.74
CA THR A 310 -10.30 5.52 40.82
C THR A 310 -11.48 4.58 40.68
N GLU A 311 -11.96 4.03 41.79
CA GLU A 311 -13.22 3.25 41.81
C GLU A 311 -14.43 4.14 41.49
N ASP A 312 -14.34 5.42 41.84
CA ASP A 312 -15.28 6.45 41.42
C ASP A 312 -15.03 6.82 39.94
N LYS A 313 -15.93 6.39 39.05
CA LYS A 313 -15.94 6.79 37.64
C LYS A 313 -16.33 8.27 37.51
N LYS A 314 -15.36 9.17 37.68
CA LYS A 314 -15.52 10.62 37.51
C LYS A 314 -15.06 11.04 36.13
N TRP A 315 -15.82 11.93 35.49
CA TRP A 315 -15.45 12.58 34.25
C TRP A 315 -15.58 14.09 34.43
N GLU A 316 -14.46 14.79 34.32
CA GLU A 316 -14.41 16.25 34.33
C GLU A 316 -13.85 16.72 32.99
N VAL A 317 -14.54 17.66 32.36
CA VAL A 317 -14.12 18.27 31.09
C VAL A 317 -14.34 19.78 31.15
N LYS A 318 -13.37 20.54 30.65
CA LYS A 318 -13.43 22.00 30.56
C LYS A 318 -13.14 22.42 29.11
N GLY A 319 -13.83 23.45 28.64
CA GLY A 319 -13.65 23.95 27.27
C GLY A 319 -14.09 22.96 26.19
N PHE A 320 -15.04 22.07 26.49
CA PHE A 320 -15.58 21.14 25.49
C PHE A 320 -16.31 21.91 24.38
N TYR A 321 -15.99 21.59 23.13
CA TYR A 321 -16.59 22.22 21.96
C TYR A 321 -17.12 21.17 20.98
N ASN A 322 -18.10 21.57 20.18
CA ASN A 322 -18.65 20.70 19.15
C ASN A 322 -17.66 20.59 17.98
N ILE A 323 -17.08 19.40 17.81
CA ILE A 323 -16.08 19.10 16.78
C ILE A 323 -16.62 19.39 15.37
N ARG A 324 -17.91 19.16 15.11
CA ARG A 324 -18.51 19.44 13.80
C ARG A 324 -18.52 20.93 13.48
N LEU A 325 -18.88 21.76 14.47
CA LEU A 325 -18.85 23.22 14.31
C LEU A 325 -17.43 23.76 14.19
N ALA A 326 -16.47 23.13 14.87
CA ALA A 326 -15.07 23.52 14.80
C ALA A 326 -14.46 23.33 13.39
N MET A 327 -14.91 22.30 12.67
CA MET A 327 -14.41 22.01 11.31
C MET A 327 -15.13 22.77 10.19
N LEU A 328 -16.31 23.33 10.46
CA LEU A 328 -17.09 24.13 9.49
C LEU A 328 -16.70 25.61 9.44
N ARG A 329 -15.97 26.10 10.44
CA ARG A 329 -15.43 27.46 10.51
C ARG A 329 -14.00 27.51 9.98
#